data_AF-A0A538GD60-F1
#
_entry.id   AF-A0A538GD60-F1
#
_cell.length_a   1.000
_cell.length_b   1.000
_cell.length_c   1.000
_cell.angle_alpha   90.00
_cell.angle_beta   90.00
_cell.angle_gamma   90.00
#
_symmetry.space_group_name_H-M   'P 1'
#
loop_
_entity.id
_entity.type
_entity.pdbx_description
1 polymer ?
#
loop_
_entity_poly.entity_id
_entity_poly.type
_entity_poly.pdbx_seq_one_letter_code
_entity_poly.pdbx_strand_id
1 'polypeptide(L)'
;MQGKMLWFNEVKDLGFILTDEGERLSVLGEGFAGGTRPQGRCAHLAVTFEIAETHGERQAENVALVEDVSPRRARLRGRGGGGRR
;
A
#
# COMPACT_ATOMS: atom_id res chain seq x y z
N MET A 1 10.41 -4.51 -6.61
CA MET A 1 10.45 -5.09 -5.25
C MET A 1 9.08 -4.95 -4.59
N GLN A 2 8.81 -5.72 -3.54
CA GLN A 2 7.54 -5.69 -2.80
C GLN A 2 7.79 -5.45 -1.32
N GLY A 3 6.85 -4.81 -0.65
CA GLY A 3 6.92 -4.56 0.79
C GLY A 3 5.59 -4.09 1.34
N LYS A 4 5.63 -3.58 2.57
CA LYS A 4 4.47 -3.05 3.28
C LYS A 4 4.72 -1.60 3.66
N MET A 5 3.81 -0.72 3.29
CA MET A 5 3.85 0.67 3.72
C MET A 5 3.69 0.74 5.24
N LEU A 6 4.63 1.35 5.97
CA LEU A 6 4.49 1.54 7.42
C LEU A 6 3.64 2.77 7.72
N TRP A 7 4.01 3.89 7.11
CA TRP A 7 3.29 5.14 7.19
C TRP A 7 3.78 6.10 6.11
N PHE A 8 2.92 7.03 5.72
CA PHE A 8 3.24 8.13 4.83
C PHE A 8 2.63 9.42 5.39
N ASN A 9 3.39 10.51 5.37
CA ASN A 9 2.93 11.82 5.76
C ASN A 9 2.85 12.70 4.50
N GLU A 10 1.63 12.99 4.08
CA GLU A 10 1.33 13.82 2.90
C GLU A 10 1.81 15.27 3.03
N VAL A 11 1.84 15.82 4.25
CA VAL A 11 2.27 17.22 4.49
C VAL A 11 3.79 17.35 4.35
N LYS A 12 4.52 16.30 4.76
CA LYS A 12 5.98 16.25 4.69
C LYS A 12 6.49 15.58 3.41
N ASP A 13 5.59 15.02 2.60
CA ASP A 13 5.90 14.16 1.45
C ASP A 13 6.96 13.09 1.77
N LEU A 14 6.86 12.51 2.96
CA LEU A 14 7.84 11.55 3.49
C LEU A 14 7.12 10.38 4.12
N GLY A 15 7.61 9.17 3.86
CA GLY A 15 7.14 7.95 4.49
C GLY A 15 8.23 6.89 4.60
N PHE A 16 7.82 5.74 5.12
CA PHE A 16 8.65 4.56 5.21
C PHE A 16 7.92 3.31 4.75
N ILE A 17 8.64 2.46 4.05
CA ILE A 17 8.22 1.13 3.62
C ILE A 17 9.06 0.10 4.35
N LEU A 18 8.43 -0.98 4.78
CA LEU A 18 9.09 -2.17 5.27
C LEU A 18 9.29 -3.13 4.08
N THR A 19 10.53 -3.45 3.75
CA THR A 19 10.84 -4.46 2.74
C THR A 19 10.49 -5.85 3.26
N ASP A 20 10.38 -6.84 2.37
CA ASP A 20 10.23 -8.25 2.74
C ASP A 20 11.40 -8.79 3.56
N GLU A 21 12.60 -8.26 3.33
CA GLU A 21 13.81 -8.51 4.13
C GLU A 21 13.76 -7.91 5.54
N GLY A 22 12.74 -7.09 5.85
CA GLY A 22 12.57 -6.43 7.15
C GLY A 22 13.37 -5.13 7.28
N GLU A 23 13.95 -4.63 6.19
CA GLU A 23 14.61 -3.33 6.15
C GLU A 23 13.58 -2.19 6.02
N ARG A 24 13.93 -1.02 6.53
CA ARG A 24 13.10 0.18 6.42
C ARG A 24 13.69 1.08 5.34
N LEU A 25 12.91 1.32 4.31
CA LEU A 25 13.28 2.17 3.19
C LEU A 25 12.47 3.47 3.23
N SER A 26 13.14 4.61 3.09
CA SER A 26 12.49 5.91 2.97
C SER A 26 11.82 6.05 1.61
N VAL A 27 10.63 6.67 1.59
CA VAL A 27 9.91 7.00 0.37
C VAL A 27 9.53 8.47 0.38
N LEU A 28 9.73 9.15 -0.75
CA LEU A 28 9.31 10.52 -0.96
C LEU A 28 7.98 10.57 -1.72
N GLY A 29 7.22 11.66 -1.54
CA GLY A 29 5.95 11.89 -2.26
C GLY A 29 6.08 11.91 -3.78
N GLU A 30 7.25 12.28 -4.30
CA GLU A 30 7.58 12.26 -5.74
C GLU A 30 7.87 10.85 -6.26
N GLY A 31 8.23 9.92 -5.36
CA GLY A 31 8.49 8.53 -5.70
C GLY A 31 7.22 7.72 -5.97
N PHE A 32 6.02 8.28 -5.78
CA PHE A 32 4.76 7.56 -6.05
C PHE A 32 4.42 7.55 -7.54
N ALA A 33 4.19 6.35 -8.08
CA ALA A 33 3.84 6.15 -9.47
C ALA A 33 2.54 6.91 -9.82
N GLY A 34 2.62 7.74 -10.86
CA GLY A 34 1.48 8.54 -11.34
C GLY A 34 0.98 9.61 -10.37
N GLY A 35 1.76 9.97 -9.34
CA GLY A 35 1.34 10.95 -8.34
C GLY A 35 0.20 10.47 -7.44
N THR A 36 -0.12 9.17 -7.46
CA THR A 36 -1.20 8.58 -6.67
C THR A 36 -0.73 8.39 -5.23
N ARG A 37 -0.74 9.48 -4.47
CA ARG A 37 -0.28 9.49 -3.08
C ARG A 37 -1.35 8.92 -2.15
N PRO A 38 -0.97 8.05 -1.19
CA PRO A 38 -1.88 7.57 -0.17
C PRO A 38 -2.38 8.73 0.70
N GLN A 39 -3.70 8.98 0.75
CA GLN A 39 -4.29 9.94 1.69
C GLN A 39 -4.86 9.19 2.90
N GLY A 40 -4.49 9.62 4.11
CA GLY A 40 -5.00 9.05 5.35
C GLY A 40 -4.27 7.78 5.83
N ARG A 41 -5.00 6.68 6.08
CA ARG A 41 -4.47 5.49 6.77
C ARG A 41 -3.86 4.48 5.78
N CYS A 42 -2.54 4.44 5.73
CA CYS A 42 -1.79 3.68 4.72
C CYS A 42 -0.89 2.60 5.33
N ALA A 43 -0.96 2.42 6.64
CA ALA A 43 -0.14 1.47 7.37
C ALA A 43 -0.52 0.02 7.04
N HIS A 44 0.49 -0.82 6.85
CA HIS A 44 0.43 -2.25 6.51
C HIS A 44 -0.13 -2.57 5.11
N LEU A 45 -0.29 -1.57 4.22
CA LEU A 45 -0.71 -1.81 2.84
C LEU A 45 0.43 -2.43 2.03
N ALA A 46 0.10 -3.42 1.20
CA ALA A 46 1.06 -3.99 0.25
C ALA A 46 1.41 -2.94 -0.81
N VAL A 47 2.70 -2.75 -1.05
CA VAL A 47 3.21 -1.80 -2.03
C VAL A 47 4.28 -2.46 -2.88
N THR A 48 4.26 -2.13 -4.16
CA THR A 48 5.34 -2.42 -5.10
C THR A 48 6.17 -1.16 -5.28
N PHE A 49 7.48 -1.28 -5.21
CA PHE A 49 8.41 -0.17 -5.35
C PHE A 49 9.70 -0.63 -6.02
N GLU A 50 10.47 0.32 -6.50
CA GLU A 50 11.83 0.16 -6.99
C GLU A 50 12.78 0.88 -6.05
N ILE A 51 13.97 0.32 -5.82
CA ILE A 51 15.01 1.00 -5.04
C ILE A 51 15.84 1.80 -6.03
N ALA A 52 15.85 3.12 -5.85
CA ALA A 52 16.74 4.02 -6.53
C ALA A 52 17.75 4.57 -5.52
N GLU A 53 18.97 4.79 -6.00
CA GLU A 53 19.99 5.47 -5.22
C GLU A 53 20.10 6.90 -5.75
N THR A 54 19.50 7.83 -5.02
CA THR A 54 19.39 9.22 -5.43
C THR A 54 20.19 10.05 -4.43
N HIS A 55 21.15 10.82 -4.95
CA HIS A 55 22.10 11.59 -4.12
C HIS A 55 22.89 10.74 -3.09
N GLY A 56 23.08 9.44 -3.35
CA GLY A 56 23.79 8.53 -2.44
C GLY A 56 22.95 8.00 -1.27
N GLU A 57 21.65 8.29 -1.26
CA GLU A 57 20.70 7.69 -0.33
C GLU A 57 19.81 6.67 -1.05
N ARG A 58 19.59 5.51 -0.42
CA ARG A 58 18.66 4.49 -0.91
C ARG A 58 17.23 4.92 -0.60
N GLN A 59 16.45 5.18 -1.63
CA GLN A 59 15.05 5.58 -1.53
C GLN A 59 14.15 4.71 -2.41
N ALA A 60 12.88 4.63 -2.03
CA ALA A 60 11.87 3.95 -2.82
C ALA A 60 11.30 4.91 -3.89
N GLU A 61 11.35 4.47 -5.15
CA GLU A 61 10.75 5.13 -6.31
C GLU A 61 9.74 4.20 -7.00
N ASN A 62 8.97 4.74 -7.94
CA ASN A 62 7.88 4.05 -8.63
C ASN A 62 6.95 3.28 -7.67
N VAL A 63 6.67 3.87 -6.50
CA VAL A 63 5.85 3.25 -5.46
C VAL A 63 4.40 3.25 -5.92
N ALA A 64 3.88 2.05 -6.10
CA ALA A 64 2.47 1.81 -6.39
C ALA A 64 1.84 1.03 -5.23
N LEU A 65 0.71 1.53 -4.74
CA LEU A 65 -0.15 0.80 -3.82
C LEU A 65 -0.76 -0.38 -4.57
N VAL A 66 -0.42 -1.59 -4.16
CA VAL A 66 -1.18 -2.76 -4.58
C VAL A 66 -2.40 -2.75 -3.69
N GLU A 67 -3.53 -2.29 -4.23
CA GLU A 67 -4.81 -2.62 -3.61
C GLU A 67 -4.87 -4.14 -3.59
N ASP A 68 -4.54 -4.72 -2.43
CA ASP A 68 -4.98 -6.07 -2.11
C ASP A 68 -6.49 -5.95 -2.01
N VAL A 69 -7.14 -6.06 -3.17
CA VAL A 69 -8.56 -6.32 -3.32
C VAL A 69 -8.75 -7.67 -2.68
N SER A 70 -8.67 -7.73 -1.35
CA SER A 70 -9.13 -8.86 -0.57
C SER A 70 -10.58 -8.92 -0.96
N PRO A 71 -10.98 -9.86 -1.84
CA PRO A 71 -12.37 -10.03 -2.15
C PRO A 71 -12.86 -10.68 -0.87
N ARG A 72 -13.35 -9.87 0.08
CA ARG A 72 -14.04 -10.39 1.24
C ARG A 72 -15.18 -11.20 0.67
N ARG A 73 -14.88 -12.48 0.64
CA ARG A 73 -15.55 -13.59 0.01
C ARG A 73 -17.05 -13.45 0.20
N ALA A 74 -17.79 -13.69 -0.88
CA ALA A 74 -19.24 -13.67 -0.94
C ALA A 74 -19.90 -14.08 0.39
N ARG A 75 -20.75 -13.21 0.95
CA ARG A 75 -21.70 -13.65 1.97
C ARG A 75 -22.65 -14.63 1.28
N LEU A 76 -22.48 -15.90 1.63
CA LEU A 76 -23.25 -17.06 1.20
C LEU A 76 -24.74 -16.72 1.06
N ARG A 77 -25.32 -16.88 -0.14
CA ARG A 77 -26.78 -16.94 -0.28
C ARG A 77 -27.24 -18.34 0.12
N GLY A 78 -27.92 -18.44 1.26
CA GLY A 78 -28.64 -19.63 1.72
C GLY A 78 -28.97 -19.51 3.21
N ARG A 79 -30.19 -19.73 3.71
CA ARG A 79 -31.35 -20.45 3.15
C ARG A 79 -32.60 -20.14 4.01
N GLY A 80 -33.73 -19.85 3.36
CA GLY A 80 -35.05 -20.38 3.74
C GLY A 80 -35.94 -19.62 4.74
N GLY A 81 -37.18 -19.38 4.30
CA GLY A 81 -38.38 -19.24 5.15
C GLY A 81 -38.95 -17.81 5.22
N GLY A 82 -40.11 -17.48 4.67
CA GLY A 82 -41.11 -18.29 4.03
C GLY A 82 -42.15 -17.41 3.33
N GLY A 83 -42.50 -17.80 2.11
CA GLY A 83 -43.84 -17.52 1.61
C GLY A 83 -44.77 -18.60 2.15
N ARG A 84 -45.88 -18.20 2.77
CA ARG A 84 -47.21 -18.80 2.62
C ARG A 84 -48.22 -18.16 3.59
N ARG A 85 -49.34 -17.77 2.96
CA ARG A 85 -50.67 -17.39 3.47
C ARG A 85 -50.84 -15.93 3.89
#